data_AF-A0A0C9X5R9-F1
#
_entry.id   AF-A0A0C9X5R9-F1
#
_cell.length_a   1.000
_cell.length_b   1.000
_cell.length_c   1.000
_cell.angle_alpha   90.00
_cell.angle_beta   90.00
_cell.angle_gamma   90.00
#
_symmetry.space_group_name_H-M   'P 1'
#
loop_
_entity.id
_entity.type
_entity.pdbx_description
1 polymer ?
#
loop_
_entity_poly.entity_id
_entity_poly.type
_entity_poly.pdbx_seq_one_letter_code
_entity_poly.pdbx_strand_id
1 'polypeptide(L)' 'MMDEDGPTIVDTFYEELFFGGPDGKPALKPDMTKSALALHLAVKKLRSQGVSFRRWVPFIHIGKL' A
#
# COMPACT_ATOMS: atom_id res chain seq x y z
N MET A 1 -3.52 12.54 18.66
CA MET A 1 -4.03 12.68 17.27
C MET A 1 -3.72 11.37 16.57
N MET A 2 -4.71 10.74 15.95
CA MET A 2 -4.53 9.46 15.25
C MET A 2 -4.28 9.74 13.78
N ASP A 3 -3.44 8.92 13.15
CA ASP A 3 -3.24 8.97 11.70
C ASP A 3 -4.51 8.47 11.00
N GLU A 4 -5.17 9.36 10.27
CA GLU A 4 -6.38 9.07 9.51
C GLU A 4 -6.10 8.33 8.19
N ASP A 5 -4.89 8.47 7.64
CA ASP A 5 -4.50 7.91 6.34
C ASP A 5 -3.89 6.52 6.48
N GLY A 6 -3.22 6.28 7.61
CA GLY A 6 -2.55 5.03 7.97
C GLY A 6 -3.37 3.77 7.65
N PRO A 7 -4.64 3.65 8.12
CA PRO A 7 -5.49 2.49 7.84
C PRO A 7 -5.66 2.20 6.34
N THR A 8 -5.99 3.23 5.53
CA THR A 8 -6.15 3.07 4.07
C THR A 8 -4.86 2.58 3.42
N ILE A 9 -3.71 3.08 3.88
CA ILE A 9 -2.41 2.70 3.34
C ILE A 9 -2.05 1.26 3.70
N VAL A 10 -2.12 0.89 4.98
CA VAL A 10 -1.68 -0.43 5.43
C VAL A 10 -2.60 -1.54 4.93
N ASP A 11 -3.91 -1.29 4.85
CA ASP A 11 -4.88 -2.27 4.34
C ASP A 11 -4.53 -2.64 2.90
N THR A 12 -4.39 -1.66 2.01
CA THR A 12 -4.07 -1.92 0.60
C THR A 12 -2.64 -2.40 0.42
N PHE A 13 -1.68 -1.90 1.22
CA PHE A 13 -0.31 -2.38 1.13
C PHE A 13 -0.20 -3.87 1.46
N TYR A 14 -0.74 -4.30 2.60
CA TYR A 14 -0.67 -5.71 3.00
C TYR A 14 -1.60 -6.60 2.18
N GLU A 15 -2.74 -6.10 1.71
CA GLU A 15 -3.58 -6.83 0.75
C GLU A 15 -2.78 -7.21 -0.50
N GLU A 16 -2.03 -6.28 -1.09
CA GLU A 16 -1.19 -6.56 -2.27
C GLU A 16 -0.04 -7.55 -1.97
N LEU A 17 0.58 -7.45 -0.79
CA LEU A 17 1.67 -8.34 -0.40
C LEU A 17 1.21 -9.79 -0.14
N PHE A 18 0.01 -9.98 0.37
CA PHE A 18 -0.51 -11.29 0.78
C PHE A 18 -1.48 -11.90 -0.23
N PHE A 19 -2.23 -11.11 -0.99
CA PHE A 19 -3.33 -11.59 -1.85
C PHE A 19 -3.14 -11.25 -3.34
N GLY A 20 -2.19 -10.38 -3.70
CA GLY A 20 -1.93 -9.99 -5.10
C GLY A 20 -1.29 -11.10 -5.97
N GLY A 21 -1.35 -12.37 -5.55
CA GLY A 21 -0.89 -13.52 -6.33
C GLY A 21 -1.91 -13.97 -7.38
N PRO A 22 -1.49 -14.71 -8.43
CA PRO A 22 -2.37 -15.13 -9.52
C PRO A 22 -3.56 -16.00 -9.07
N ASP A 23 -3.42 -16.67 -7.93
CA ASP A 23 -4.40 -17.60 -7.38
C ASP A 23 -5.47 -16.89 -6.53
N GLY A 24 -5.28 -15.60 -6.22
CA GLY A 24 -6.13 -14.80 -5.33
C GLY A 24 -6.17 -15.31 -3.88
N LYS A 25 -5.31 -16.26 -3.52
CA LYS A 25 -5.26 -16.85 -2.17
C LYS A 25 -4.25 -16.11 -1.29
N PRO A 26 -4.54 -15.95 0.01
CA PRO A 26 -3.56 -15.43 0.96
C PRO A 26 -2.31 -16.29 0.99
N ALA A 27 -1.17 -15.66 0.76
CA ALA A 27 0.13 -16.25 1.02
C ALA A 27 0.40 -16.33 2.53
N LEU A 28 1.20 -17.31 2.96
CA LEU A 28 1.64 -17.40 4.36
C LEU A 28 2.72 -16.34 4.71
N LYS A 29 3.41 -15.82 3.69
CA LYS A 29 4.46 -14.82 3.80
C LYS A 29 4.22 -13.70 2.78
N PRO A 30 4.54 -12.45 3.10
CA PRO A 30 4.39 -11.35 2.16
C PRO A 30 5.41 -11.47 1.02
N ASP A 31 4.97 -11.18 -0.20
CA ASP A 31 5.86 -11.07 -1.36
C ASP A 31 6.53 -9.69 -1.38
N MET A 32 7.67 -9.56 -0.71
CA MET A 32 8.38 -8.29 -0.58
C MET A 32 8.87 -7.72 -1.92
N THR A 33 8.93 -8.51 -3.00
CA THR A 33 9.24 -8.02 -4.35
C THR A 33 8.17 -7.06 -4.87
N LYS A 34 6.95 -7.13 -4.32
CA LYS A 34 5.82 -6.26 -4.66
C LYS A 34 5.74 -5.00 -3.80
N SER A 35 6.62 -4.79 -2.84
CA SER A 35 6.52 -3.67 -1.88
C SER A 35 6.44 -2.29 -2.55
N ALA A 36 7.17 -2.05 -3.64
CA ALA A 36 7.05 -0.80 -4.42
C ALA A 36 5.67 -0.66 -5.09
N LEU A 37 5.14 -1.74 -5.67
CA LEU A 37 3.82 -1.77 -6.29
C LEU A 37 2.70 -1.60 -5.25
N ALA A 38 2.80 -2.30 -4.13
CA ALA A 38 1.87 -2.22 -3.02
C ALA A 38 1.73 -0.79 -2.50
N LEU A 39 2.86 -0.09 -2.31
CA LEU A 39 2.83 1.32 -1.89
C LEU A 39 2.20 2.22 -2.96
N HIS A 40 2.54 1.99 -4.24
CA HIS A 40 1.95 2.75 -5.35
C HIS A 40 0.41 2.63 -5.36
N LEU A 41 -0.12 1.41 -5.18
CA LEU A 41 -1.56 1.16 -5.16
C LEU A 41 -2.22 1.77 -3.92
N ALA A 42 -1.59 1.66 -2.74
CA ALA A 42 -2.06 2.29 -1.52
C ALA A 42 -2.18 3.82 -1.65
N VAL A 43 -1.12 4.49 -2.15
CA VAL A 43 -1.11 5.94 -2.40
C VAL A 43 -2.14 6.32 -3.46
N LYS A 44 -2.28 5.53 -4.52
CA LYS A 44 -3.28 5.75 -5.58
C LYS A 44 -4.70 5.70 -5.02
N LYS A 45 -4.99 4.73 -4.14
CA LYS A 45 -6.28 4.60 -3.44
C LYS A 45 -6.54 5.81 -2.56
N LEU A 46 -5.58 6.20 -1.71
CA LEU A 46 -5.70 7.38 -0.86
C LEU A 46 -5.93 8.65 -1.67
N ARG A 47 -5.19 8.86 -2.76
CA ARG A 47 -5.37 10.01 -3.67
C ARG A 47 -6.77 10.05 -4.30
N SER A 48 -7.36 8.90 -4.60
CA SER A 48 -8.70 8.82 -5.19
C SER A 48 -9.82 9.28 -4.24
N GLN A 49 -9.56 9.33 -2.93
CA GLN A 49 -10.48 9.84 -1.92
C GLN A 49 -10.50 11.39 -1.88
N GLY A 50 -9.71 12.08 -2.70
CA GLY A 50 -9.71 13.55 -2.78
C GLY A 50 -8.99 14.24 -1.62
N VAL A 51 -8.19 13.51 -0.82
CA VAL A 51 -7.41 14.11 0.26
C VAL A 51 -6.29 15.00 -0.28
N SER A 52 -5.87 15.98 0.52
CA SER A 52 -4.81 16.94 0.16
C SER A 52 -3.52 16.25 -0.27
N PHE A 53 -2.79 16.83 -1.22
CA PHE A 53 -1.44 16.43 -1.63
C PHE A 53 -0.52 16.11 -0.44
N ARG A 54 -0.57 16.94 0.61
CA ARG A 54 0.27 16.80 1.81
C ARG A 54 0.00 15.51 2.59
N ARG A 55 -1.17 14.89 2.43
CA ARG A 55 -1.55 13.66 3.16
C ARG A 55 -0.98 12.40 2.54
N TRP A 56 -0.72 12.37 1.22
CA TRP A 56 -0.26 11.15 0.56
C TRP A 56 1.19 11.19 0.05
N VAL A 57 1.78 12.38 -0.10
CA VAL A 57 3.19 12.55 -0.52
C VAL A 57 4.22 11.94 0.43
N PRO A 58 4.03 11.94 1.77
CA PRO A 58 5.03 11.39 2.69
C PRO A 58 5.23 9.87 2.57
N PHE A 59 4.30 9.13 1.95
CA PHE A 59 4.40 7.69 1.77
C PHE A 59 5.38 7.37 0.64
N ILE A 60 6.62 7.07 1.00
CA ILE A 60 7.71 6.74 0.08
C ILE A 60 8.20 5.31 0.28
N HIS A 61 8.61 4.67 -0.82
CA HIS A 61 9.28 3.37 -0.79
C HIS A 61 10.78 3.60 -0.98
N ILE A 62 11.60 3.05 -0.08
CA ILE A 62 13.06 3.06 -0.17
C ILE A 62 13.53 1.62 -0.09
N GLY A 63 14.10 1.11 -1.18
CA GLY A 63 14.53 -0.28 -1.31
C GLY A 63 15.22 -0.51 -2.65
N LYS A 64 15.88 -1.67 -2.79
CA LYS A 64 16.35 -2.15 -4.09
C LYS A 64 15.26 -2.99 -4.74
N LEU A 65 15.08 -2.79 -6.06
CA LEU A 65 14.31 -3.68 -6.93
C LEU A 65 15.02 -5.03 -7.08
#